data_AF-A0AAD1N885-F1
#
_entry.id   AF-A0AAD1N885-F1
#
_cell.length_a   1.000
_cell.length_b   1.000
_cell.length_c   1.000
_cell.angle_alpha   90.00
_cell.angle_beta   90.00
_cell.angle_gamma   90.00
#
_symmetry.space_group_name_H-M   'P 1'
#
loop_
_entity.id
_entity.type
_entity.pdbx_description
1 polymer ?
#
loop_
_entity_poly.entity_id
_entity_poly.type
_entity_poly.pdbx_seq_one_letter_code
_entity_poly.pdbx_strand_id
1 'polypeptide(L)'
;MGIEVIAAYLILAILVGFWAKGNGRSFFVYFLISFLFSPIVGMLMLLIAGKAKPDAIIIIKDNNEESNNNNIEIQQTDENIQIDVTDPDKFEMIKDAVRHYAKDNGLQIQEDEYTIKASNNTSKINVTTTPKKLIISTNMPALANKIHKLLTMNPEKEKEDAIKIANALEKLAKMYKDGILSKEEFEAQKQRILQGA
;
A
#
# COMPACT_ATOMS: atom_id res chain seq x y z
N MET A 1 -36.25 24.32 26.20
CA MET A 1 -36.70 24.37 24.78
C MET A 1 -35.57 24.63 23.79
N GLY A 2 -34.56 25.46 24.09
CA GLY A 2 -33.47 25.69 23.13
C GLY A 2 -32.48 24.52 23.01
N ILE A 3 -32.09 23.92 24.14
CA ILE A 3 -31.02 22.90 24.16
C ILE A 3 -31.47 21.56 23.57
N GLU A 4 -32.74 21.21 23.75
CA GLU A 4 -33.34 19.97 23.25
C GLU A 4 -33.40 19.98 21.71
N VAL A 5 -33.72 21.14 21.12
CA VAL A 5 -33.73 21.34 19.67
C VAL A 5 -32.32 21.25 19.10
N ILE A 6 -31.34 21.86 19.76
CA ILE A 6 -29.92 21.79 19.34
C ILE A 6 -29.41 20.35 19.42
N ALA A 7 -29.73 19.63 20.50
CA ALA A 7 -29.32 18.23 20.67
C ALA A 7 -29.95 17.32 19.60
N ALA A 8 -31.25 17.45 19.34
CA ALA A 8 -31.95 16.69 18.29
C ALA A 8 -31.36 16.98 16.91
N TYR A 9 -31.05 18.24 16.60
CA TYR A 9 -30.41 18.64 15.35
C TYR A 9 -29.03 17.99 15.18
N LEU A 10 -28.19 18.02 16.22
CA LEU A 10 -26.85 17.44 16.18
C LEU A 10 -26.89 15.92 15.99
N ILE A 11 -27.81 15.22 16.67
CA ILE A 11 -28.01 13.78 16.52
C ILE A 11 -28.40 13.43 15.07
N LEU A 12 -29.31 14.20 14.47
CA LEU A 12 -29.70 13.99 13.07
C LEU A 12 -28.52 14.17 12.10
N ALA A 13 -27.67 15.19 12.31
CA ALA A 13 -26.49 15.40 11.48
C ALA A 13 -25.50 14.22 11.58
N ILE A 14 -25.29 13.68 12.78
CA ILE A 14 -24.45 12.50 13.01
C ILE A 14 -25.01 11.27 12.29
N LEU A 15 -26.33 11.05 12.35
CA LEU A 15 -26.99 9.94 11.66
C LEU A 15 -26.78 9.99 10.14
N VAL A 16 -26.85 11.17 9.52
CA VAL A 16 -26.55 11.32 8.09
C VAL A 16 -25.10 10.98 7.78
N GLY A 17 -24.15 11.37 8.64
CA GLY A 17 -22.74 11.00 8.49
C GLY A 17 -22.53 9.48 8.54
N PHE A 18 -23.17 8.79 9.48
CA PHE A 18 -23.12 7.32 9.56
C PHE A 18 -23.73 6.65 8.33
N TRP A 19 -24.85 7.18 7.84
CA TRP A 19 -25.48 6.67 6.63
C TRP A 19 -24.59 6.86 5.39
N ALA A 20 -23.90 8.00 5.28
CA ALA A 20 -22.92 8.25 4.24
C ALA A 20 -21.75 7.26 4.25
N LYS A 21 -21.25 6.93 5.46
CA LYS A 21 -20.19 5.91 5.64
C LYS A 21 -20.63 4.54 5.12
N GLY A 22 -21.88 4.14 5.40
CA GLY A 22 -22.45 2.89 4.89
C GLY A 22 -22.56 2.83 3.36
N ASN A 23 -22.63 3.98 2.69
CA ASN A 23 -22.69 4.10 1.23
C ASN A 23 -21.31 4.29 0.57
N GLY A 24 -20.21 4.09 1.31
CA GLY A 24 -18.84 4.23 0.79
C GLY A 24 -18.40 5.68 0.61
N ARG A 25 -19.02 6.63 1.33
CA ARG A 25 -18.66 8.05 1.29
C ARG A 25 -18.00 8.49 2.59
N SER A 26 -17.33 9.64 2.57
CA SER A 26 -16.67 10.18 3.77
C SER A 26 -17.68 10.63 4.83
N PHE A 27 -17.62 10.01 6.01
CA PHE A 27 -18.44 10.37 7.18
C PHE A 27 -18.39 11.87 7.48
N PHE A 28 -17.16 12.42 7.55
CA PHE A 28 -16.93 13.79 8.02
C PHE A 28 -17.49 14.84 7.06
N VAL A 29 -17.34 14.61 5.75
CA VAL A 29 -17.85 15.54 4.72
C VAL A 29 -19.37 15.65 4.80
N TYR A 30 -20.07 14.52 4.87
CA TYR A 30 -21.53 14.52 4.93
C TYR A 30 -22.08 15.00 6.27
N PHE A 31 -21.42 14.68 7.38
CA PHE A 31 -21.72 15.27 8.68
C PHE A 31 -21.62 16.81 8.65
N LEU A 32 -20.54 17.35 8.09
CA LEU A 32 -20.31 18.80 8.03
C LEU A 32 -21.34 19.50 7.13
N ILE A 33 -21.67 18.91 5.98
CA ILE A 33 -22.74 19.41 5.09
C ILE A 33 -24.09 19.42 5.82
N SER A 34 -24.44 18.32 6.50
CA SER A 34 -25.66 18.24 7.30
C SER A 34 -25.69 19.24 8.44
N PHE A 35 -24.55 19.47 9.10
CA PHE A 35 -24.44 20.42 10.21
C PHE A 35 -24.60 21.88 9.74
N LEU A 36 -23.97 22.26 8.61
CA LEU A 36 -24.01 23.63 8.08
C LEU A 36 -25.33 24.01 7.42
N PHE A 37 -25.90 23.13 6.58
CA PHE A 37 -27.04 23.49 5.73
C PHE A 37 -28.39 23.01 6.28
N SER A 38 -28.43 21.78 6.80
CA SER A 38 -29.56 21.09 7.44
C SER A 38 -29.39 19.58 7.24
N PRO A 39 -29.73 18.74 8.22
CA PRO A 39 -29.72 17.28 8.06
C PRO A 39 -30.52 16.80 6.84
N ILE A 40 -31.64 17.45 6.53
CA ILE A 40 -32.49 17.10 5.38
C ILE A 40 -31.73 17.31 4.05
N VAL A 41 -30.97 18.39 3.93
CA VAL A 41 -30.17 18.70 2.72
C VAL A 41 -29.05 17.68 2.54
N GLY A 42 -28.35 17.32 3.62
CA GLY A 42 -27.31 16.29 3.55
C GLY A 42 -27.87 14.91 3.19
N MET A 43 -29.07 14.57 3.68
CA MET A 43 -29.78 13.35 3.32
C MET A 43 -30.14 13.33 1.83
N LEU A 44 -30.66 14.44 1.29
CA LEU A 44 -31.02 14.59 -0.12
C LEU A 44 -29.78 14.48 -1.03
N MET A 45 -28.68 15.13 -0.65
CA MET A 45 -27.40 15.02 -1.36
C MET A 45 -26.89 13.58 -1.41
N LEU A 46 -26.98 12.85 -0.30
CA LEU A 46 -26.55 11.44 -0.28
C LEU A 46 -27.43 10.56 -1.17
N LEU A 47 -28.73 10.82 -1.25
CA LEU A 47 -29.67 10.14 -2.15
C LEU A 47 -29.30 10.35 -3.62
N ILE A 48 -28.98 11.59 -4.00
CA ILE A 48 -28.58 11.95 -5.37
C ILE A 48 -27.22 11.34 -5.70
N ALA A 49 -26.27 11.37 -4.76
CA ALA A 49 -24.91 10.86 -4.95
C ALA A 49 -24.84 9.33 -5.09
N GLY A 50 -25.86 8.60 -4.61
CA GLY A 50 -25.94 7.14 -4.65
C GLY A 50 -24.80 6.45 -3.90
N LYS A 51 -24.72 5.12 -4.03
CA LYS A 51 -23.59 4.33 -3.52
C LYS A 51 -22.33 4.72 -4.30
N ALA A 52 -21.23 4.98 -3.59
CA ALA A 52 -19.94 5.18 -4.24
C ALA A 52 -19.60 3.92 -5.03
N LYS A 53 -19.29 4.07 -6.32
CA LYS A 53 -18.59 3.03 -7.06
C LYS A 53 -17.18 2.94 -6.43
N PRO A 54 -16.71 1.77 -6.02
CA PRO A 54 -15.36 1.64 -5.49
C PRO A 54 -14.37 2.13 -6.57
N ASP A 55 -13.52 3.07 -6.21
CA ASP A 55 -12.52 3.63 -7.14
C ASP A 55 -11.50 2.53 -7.47
N ALA A 56 -11.50 2.14 -8.75
CA ALA A 56 -10.51 1.37 -9.54
C ALA A 56 -9.71 0.27 -8.83
N ILE A 57 -9.68 -0.88 -9.47
CA ILE A 57 -8.70 -1.92 -9.23
C ILE A 57 -8.01 -2.35 -10.55
N ILE A 58 -7.13 -3.37 -10.58
CA ILE A 58 -6.02 -3.55 -11.57
C ILE A 58 -5.85 -5.03 -12.11
N ILE A 59 -6.64 -5.55 -13.08
CA ILE A 59 -6.42 -6.89 -13.71
C ILE A 59 -5.47 -6.82 -14.94
N ILE A 60 -4.65 -7.85 -15.10
CA ILE A 60 -3.73 -8.08 -16.21
C ILE A 60 -4.21 -9.28 -17.00
N LYS A 61 -4.43 -9.10 -18.30
CA LYS A 61 -4.70 -10.21 -19.21
C LYS A 61 -3.38 -10.70 -19.80
N ASP A 62 -3.07 -11.94 -19.49
CA ASP A 62 -2.03 -12.73 -20.14
C ASP A 62 -2.50 -13.10 -21.55
N ASN A 63 -1.90 -12.48 -22.56
CA ASN A 63 -2.07 -12.83 -23.96
C ASN A 63 -0.69 -13.19 -24.54
N ASN A 64 -0.13 -14.35 -24.20
CA ASN A 64 0.24 -15.36 -25.20
C ASN A 64 1.13 -16.47 -24.64
N GLU A 65 0.85 -17.66 -25.15
CA GLU A 65 1.81 -18.74 -25.32
C GLU A 65 3.12 -18.22 -25.96
N GLU A 66 4.25 -18.60 -25.38
CA GLU A 66 5.61 -18.42 -25.92
C GLU A 66 6.11 -16.99 -26.13
N SER A 67 6.58 -16.34 -25.05
CA SER A 67 7.71 -15.42 -25.20
C SER A 67 8.58 -15.38 -23.94
N ASN A 68 9.78 -15.90 -24.08
CA ASN A 68 10.85 -15.95 -23.08
C ASN A 68 11.47 -14.55 -22.91
N ASN A 69 10.95 -13.73 -21.99
CA ASN A 69 11.63 -12.52 -21.49
C ASN A 69 11.07 -12.06 -20.13
N ASN A 70 11.96 -11.67 -19.23
CA ASN A 70 11.74 -11.30 -17.81
C ASN A 70 10.96 -9.98 -17.59
N ASN A 71 9.85 -9.78 -18.29
CA ASN A 71 9.03 -8.59 -18.14
C ASN A 71 7.93 -8.82 -17.11
N ILE A 72 7.91 -7.97 -16.08
CA ILE A 72 6.79 -7.84 -15.15
C ILE A 72 5.83 -6.86 -15.81
N GLU A 73 4.80 -7.35 -16.49
CA GLU A 73 3.74 -6.50 -17.01
C GLU A 73 2.76 -6.18 -15.87
N ILE A 74 2.35 -4.92 -15.77
CA ILE A 74 1.42 -4.43 -14.75
C ILE A 74 0.26 -3.76 -15.49
N GLN A 75 -0.93 -4.37 -15.47
CA GLN A 75 -2.11 -3.84 -16.14
C GLN A 75 -3.27 -3.51 -15.18
N GLN A 76 -3.79 -2.32 -15.43
CA GLN A 76 -4.89 -1.53 -14.88
C GLN A 76 -6.36 -1.99 -15.04
N THR A 77 -6.95 -3.06 -14.48
CA THR A 77 -8.45 -3.26 -14.50
C THR A 77 -9.27 -3.45 -13.21
N ASP A 78 -10.44 -2.81 -13.20
CA ASP A 78 -11.16 -2.25 -12.07
C ASP A 78 -11.47 -3.10 -10.82
N GLU A 79 -11.18 -4.40 -10.70
CA GLU A 79 -11.43 -5.18 -9.46
C GLU A 79 -10.38 -6.28 -9.07
N ASN A 80 -9.32 -5.99 -8.30
CA ASN A 80 -8.11 -6.76 -7.87
C ASN A 80 -6.79 -6.33 -8.53
N ILE A 81 -5.67 -6.23 -7.80
CA ILE A 81 -4.32 -6.18 -8.38
C ILE A 81 -3.89 -7.63 -8.64
N GLN A 82 -3.27 -7.93 -9.78
CA GLN A 82 -2.66 -9.24 -10.01
C GLN A 82 -1.18 -9.04 -10.32
N ILE A 83 -0.31 -9.83 -9.67
CA ILE A 83 1.14 -9.68 -9.79
C ILE A 83 1.70 -11.05 -10.13
N ASP A 84 1.92 -11.29 -11.41
CA ASP A 84 2.49 -12.53 -11.87
C ASP A 84 4.00 -12.54 -11.64
N VAL A 85 4.44 -13.40 -10.73
CA VAL A 85 5.85 -13.61 -10.41
C VAL A 85 6.27 -14.96 -10.92
N THR A 86 7.02 -14.96 -12.02
CA THR A 86 7.55 -16.17 -12.65
C THR A 86 8.86 -16.66 -12.01
N ASP A 87 9.53 -15.78 -11.28
CA ASP A 87 10.82 -16.04 -10.62
C ASP A 87 10.62 -16.59 -9.18
N PRO A 88 11.07 -17.83 -8.88
CA PRO A 88 10.87 -18.47 -7.58
C PRO A 88 11.59 -17.76 -6.43
N ASP A 89 12.72 -17.08 -6.67
CA ASP A 89 13.44 -16.36 -5.61
C ASP A 89 12.69 -15.09 -5.21
N LYS A 90 12.11 -14.38 -6.20
CA LYS A 90 11.26 -13.22 -5.96
C LYS A 90 9.94 -13.60 -5.29
N PHE A 91 9.42 -14.78 -5.58
CA PHE A 91 8.18 -15.29 -4.97
C PHE A 91 8.28 -15.32 -3.44
N GLU A 92 9.33 -15.91 -2.88
CA GLU A 92 9.51 -16.00 -1.43
C GLU A 92 9.74 -14.62 -0.79
N MET A 93 10.50 -13.73 -1.44
CA MET A 93 10.67 -12.35 -0.97
C MET A 93 9.34 -11.60 -0.86
N ILE A 94 8.46 -11.76 -1.85
CA ILE A 94 7.17 -11.07 -1.88
C ILE A 94 6.21 -11.67 -0.85
N LYS A 95 6.22 -13.00 -0.72
CA LYS A 95 5.44 -13.71 0.31
C LYS A 95 5.80 -13.21 1.71
N ASP A 96 7.09 -13.04 2.00
CA ASP A 96 7.55 -12.51 3.29
C ASP A 96 7.19 -11.03 3.49
N ALA A 97 7.28 -10.21 2.44
CA ALA A 97 6.83 -8.82 2.49
C ALA A 97 5.32 -8.69 2.79
N VAL A 98 4.50 -9.56 2.18
CA VAL A 98 3.06 -9.63 2.41
C VAL A 98 2.77 -10.09 3.84
N ARG A 99 3.48 -11.11 4.35
CA ARG A 99 3.37 -11.56 5.74
C ARG A 99 3.70 -10.46 6.74
N HIS A 100 4.81 -9.76 6.52
CA HIS A 100 5.23 -8.68 7.41
C HIS A 100 4.19 -7.56 7.45
N TYR A 101 3.68 -7.15 6.29
CA TYR A 101 2.64 -6.13 6.21
C TYR A 101 1.34 -6.56 6.89
N ALA A 102 0.90 -7.79 6.67
CA ALA A 102 -0.32 -8.31 7.31
C ALA A 102 -0.20 -8.29 8.84
N LYS A 103 0.95 -8.74 9.36
CA LYS A 103 1.26 -8.73 10.79
C LYS A 103 1.24 -7.32 11.38
N ASP A 104 1.87 -6.35 10.71
CA ASP A 104 1.93 -4.95 11.15
C ASP A 104 0.53 -4.30 11.21
N ASN A 105 -0.41 -4.79 10.40
CA ASN A 105 -1.78 -4.27 10.31
C ASN A 105 -2.82 -5.15 11.02
N GLY A 106 -2.40 -6.13 11.82
CA GLY A 106 -3.30 -7.02 12.57
C GLY A 106 -4.19 -7.90 11.68
N LEU A 107 -3.77 -8.16 10.44
CA LEU A 107 -4.46 -9.03 9.50
C LEU A 107 -4.05 -10.48 9.77
N GLN A 108 -5.03 -11.36 9.92
CA GLN A 108 -4.77 -12.80 10.06
C GLN A 108 -4.57 -13.41 8.68
N ILE A 109 -3.42 -14.04 8.46
CA ILE A 109 -3.11 -14.81 7.26
C ILE A 109 -3.46 -16.28 7.54
N GLN A 110 -4.35 -16.84 6.71
CA GLN A 110 -4.54 -18.28 6.65
C GLN A 110 -3.68 -18.83 5.52
N GLU A 111 -2.72 -19.70 5.84
CA GLU A 111 -1.85 -20.38 4.87
C GLU A 111 -2.42 -21.76 4.57
N ASP A 112 -3.49 -21.80 3.76
CA ASP A 112 -3.90 -23.07 3.16
C ASP A 112 -3.10 -23.25 1.87
N GLU A 113 -2.87 -24.52 1.49
CA GLU A 113 -2.04 -24.99 0.38
C GLU A 113 -2.35 -24.25 -0.93
N TYR A 114 -1.79 -23.05 -1.04
CA TYR A 114 -1.91 -22.08 -2.11
C TYR A 114 -3.03 -21.01 -2.08
N THR A 115 -3.46 -20.53 -0.91
CA THR A 115 -4.19 -19.25 -0.84
C THR A 115 -3.90 -18.49 0.46
N ILE A 116 -3.26 -17.30 0.41
CA ILE A 116 -3.15 -16.40 1.57
C ILE A 116 -4.35 -15.45 1.56
N LYS A 117 -5.31 -15.67 2.47
CA LYS A 117 -6.42 -14.73 2.71
C LYS A 117 -6.10 -13.90 3.95
N ALA A 118 -6.11 -12.58 3.81
CA ALA A 118 -6.02 -11.64 4.93
C ALA A 118 -7.33 -10.85 5.02
N SER A 119 -8.08 -11.01 6.11
CA SER A 119 -9.41 -10.43 6.27
C SER A 119 -9.55 -9.72 7.61
N ASN A 120 -9.79 -8.40 7.57
CA ASN A 120 -10.50 -7.68 8.62
C ASN A 120 -11.71 -6.96 8.00
N ASN A 121 -12.68 -6.53 8.82
CA ASN A 121 -14.00 -6.04 8.38
C ASN A 121 -14.00 -4.85 7.38
N THR A 122 -12.84 -4.31 7.00
CA THR A 122 -12.69 -3.21 6.04
C THR A 122 -11.61 -3.43 4.97
N SER A 123 -10.85 -4.52 5.00
CA SER A 123 -9.76 -4.76 4.03
C SER A 123 -9.59 -6.24 3.74
N LYS A 124 -9.62 -6.62 2.46
CA LYS A 124 -9.47 -8.00 1.99
C LYS A 124 -8.22 -8.10 1.13
N ILE A 125 -7.33 -9.03 1.46
CA ILE A 125 -6.20 -9.44 0.64
C ILE A 125 -6.45 -10.89 0.25
N ASN A 126 -6.56 -11.16 -1.05
CA ASN A 126 -6.65 -12.52 -1.57
C ASN A 126 -5.38 -12.80 -2.35
N VAL A 127 -4.64 -13.79 -1.93
CA VAL A 127 -3.45 -14.29 -2.62
C VAL A 127 -3.75 -15.70 -3.07
N THR A 128 -3.72 -15.98 -4.37
CA THR A 128 -3.87 -17.35 -4.90
C THR A 128 -2.55 -17.74 -5.55
N THR A 129 -2.04 -18.95 -5.28
CA THR A 129 -0.69 -19.35 -5.75
C THR A 129 -0.71 -20.67 -6.49
N THR A 130 -1.01 -20.69 -7.79
CA THR A 130 -0.65 -21.87 -8.61
C THR A 130 0.89 -22.01 -8.67
N PRO A 131 1.46 -23.22 -8.87
CA PRO A 131 2.90 -23.50 -8.71
C PRO A 131 3.88 -22.71 -9.60
N LYS A 132 3.40 -21.76 -10.41
CA LYS A 132 4.20 -20.85 -11.25
C LYS A 132 3.67 -19.41 -11.31
N LYS A 133 2.69 -19.04 -10.48
CA LYS A 133 2.00 -17.75 -10.57
C LYS A 133 1.47 -17.33 -9.21
N LEU A 134 2.12 -16.34 -8.61
CA LEU A 134 1.59 -15.55 -7.48
C LEU A 134 0.55 -14.58 -8.03
N ILE A 135 -0.53 -14.32 -7.31
CA ILE A 135 -1.50 -13.28 -7.66
C ILE A 135 -1.82 -12.55 -6.35
N ILE A 136 -1.54 -11.25 -6.24
CA ILE A 136 -1.77 -10.48 -5.00
C ILE A 136 -2.81 -9.40 -5.23
N SER A 137 -4.04 -9.65 -4.80
CA SER A 137 -5.08 -8.62 -4.78
C SER A 137 -5.07 -7.86 -3.46
N THR A 138 -4.97 -6.53 -3.53
CA THR A 138 -5.16 -5.65 -2.38
C THR A 138 -5.96 -4.41 -2.74
N ASN A 139 -6.83 -3.97 -1.82
CA ASN A 139 -7.54 -2.68 -1.89
C ASN A 139 -6.76 -1.54 -1.20
N MET A 140 -5.51 -1.79 -0.80
CA MET A 140 -4.68 -0.82 -0.08
C MET A 140 -3.61 -0.22 -1.01
N PRO A 141 -3.71 1.08 -1.37
CA PRO A 141 -2.77 1.71 -2.31
C PRO A 141 -1.33 1.75 -1.77
N ALA A 142 -1.16 1.87 -0.44
CA ALA A 142 0.16 1.86 0.18
C ALA A 142 0.89 0.50 0.03
N LEU A 143 0.15 -0.61 0.17
CA LEU A 143 0.69 -1.94 -0.01
C LEU A 143 1.02 -2.20 -1.49
N ALA A 144 0.14 -1.79 -2.40
CA ALA A 144 0.36 -1.88 -3.85
C ALA A 144 1.67 -1.19 -4.26
N ASN A 145 1.90 0.03 -3.80
CA ASN A 145 3.12 0.78 -4.08
C ASN A 145 4.36 0.12 -3.48
N LYS A 146 4.26 -0.44 -2.27
CA LYS A 146 5.38 -1.15 -1.62
C LYS A 146 5.75 -2.42 -2.38
N ILE A 147 4.76 -3.22 -2.79
CA ILE A 147 4.98 -4.44 -3.56
C ILE A 147 5.53 -4.08 -4.96
N HIS A 148 4.98 -3.08 -5.64
CA HIS A 148 5.50 -2.58 -6.91
C HIS A 148 6.96 -2.13 -6.80
N LYS A 149 7.30 -1.40 -5.73
CA LYS A 149 8.68 -1.01 -5.44
C LYS A 149 9.60 -2.22 -5.25
N LEU A 150 9.17 -3.22 -4.49
CA LEU A 150 9.95 -4.46 -4.27
C LEU A 150 10.12 -5.30 -5.55
N LEU A 151 9.13 -5.27 -6.45
CA LEU A 151 9.18 -5.98 -7.73
C LEU A 151 10.05 -5.28 -8.78
N THR A 152 10.04 -3.95 -8.77
CA THR A 152 10.83 -3.11 -9.68
C THR A 152 12.25 -2.86 -9.16
N MET A 153 12.50 -3.13 -7.88
CA MET A 153 13.84 -3.22 -7.33
C MET A 153 14.55 -4.40 -8.00
N ASN A 154 15.52 -4.07 -8.86
CA ASN A 154 16.42 -5.05 -9.42
C ASN A 154 17.38 -5.49 -8.30
N PRO A 155 17.30 -6.73 -7.79
CA PRO A 155 18.14 -7.18 -6.68
C PRO A 155 19.63 -7.11 -7.02
N GLU A 156 19.99 -7.21 -8.30
CA GLU A 156 21.36 -7.04 -8.76
C GLU A 156 21.83 -5.59 -8.64
N LYS A 157 20.93 -4.62 -8.89
CA LYS A 157 21.24 -3.21 -8.72
C LYS A 157 21.40 -2.84 -7.25
N GLU A 158 20.55 -3.36 -6.36
CA GLU A 158 20.71 -3.14 -4.91
C GLU A 158 22.01 -3.74 -4.37
N LYS A 159 22.39 -4.95 -4.83
CA LYS A 159 23.70 -5.53 -4.50
C LYS A 159 24.84 -4.66 -5.01
N GLU A 160 24.74 -4.16 -6.24
CA GLU A 160 25.75 -3.28 -6.83
C GLU A 160 25.89 -1.97 -6.04
N ASP A 161 24.77 -1.35 -5.67
CA ASP A 161 24.74 -0.12 -4.88
C ASP A 161 25.26 -0.36 -3.45
N ALA A 162 24.92 -1.49 -2.82
CA ALA A 162 25.46 -1.89 -1.52
C ALA A 162 26.98 -2.11 -1.55
N ILE A 163 27.50 -2.75 -2.62
CA ILE A 163 28.94 -2.92 -2.81
C ILE A 163 29.64 -1.57 -3.00
N LYS A 164 29.05 -0.65 -3.78
CA LYS A 164 29.58 0.71 -3.95
C LYS A 164 29.63 1.47 -2.63
N ILE A 165 28.58 1.40 -1.82
CA ILE A 165 28.51 2.02 -0.49
C ILE A 165 29.56 1.43 0.44
N ALA A 166 29.69 0.10 0.49
CA ALA A 166 30.70 -0.57 1.32
C ALA A 166 32.12 -0.11 0.96
N ASN A 167 32.46 -0.09 -0.34
CA ASN A 167 33.75 0.37 -0.82
C ASN A 167 34.00 1.86 -0.50
N ALA A 168 32.96 2.71 -0.61
CA ALA A 168 33.07 4.13 -0.27
C ALA A 168 33.32 4.34 1.23
N LEU A 169 32.62 3.58 2.10
CA LEU A 169 32.82 3.63 3.55
C LEU A 169 34.19 3.10 3.96
N GLU A 170 34.70 2.04 3.32
CA GLU A 170 36.04 1.52 3.55
C GLU A 170 37.12 2.57 3.21
N LYS A 171 36.98 3.22 2.05
CA LYS A 171 37.88 4.31 1.64
C LYS A 171 37.83 5.48 2.62
N LEU A 172 36.65 5.84 3.10
CA LEU A 172 36.44 6.90 4.09
C LEU A 172 37.14 6.56 5.43
N ALA A 173 37.00 5.32 5.90
CA ALA A 173 37.63 4.84 7.13
C ALA A 173 39.16 4.84 7.02
N LYS A 174 39.70 4.48 5.85
CA LYS A 174 41.14 4.56 5.58
C LYS A 174 41.65 6.00 5.67
N MET A 175 40.97 6.96 5.02
CA MET A 175 41.36 8.37 5.09
C MET A 175 41.34 8.94 6.51
N TYR A 176 40.37 8.55 7.34
CA TYR A 176 40.33 8.92 8.74
C TYR A 176 41.51 8.32 9.53
N LYS A 177 41.79 7.02 9.33
CA LYS A 177 42.91 6.33 10.00
C LYS A 177 44.27 6.93 9.63
N ASP A 178 44.43 7.37 8.39
CA ASP A 178 45.65 8.00 7.88
C ASP A 178 45.78 9.48 8.34
N GLY A 179 44.80 10.01 9.09
CA GLY A 179 44.81 11.39 9.59
C GLY A 179 44.51 12.44 8.53
N ILE A 180 44.01 12.04 7.36
CA ILE A 180 43.66 12.94 6.25
C ILE A 180 42.35 13.68 6.54
N LEU A 181 41.43 13.02 7.24
CA LEU A 181 40.15 13.60 7.64
C LEU A 181 40.11 13.79 9.16
N SER A 182 39.56 14.92 9.60
CA SER A 182 39.14 15.08 10.99
C SER A 182 37.96 14.16 11.32
N LYS A 183 37.72 13.91 12.61
CA LYS A 183 36.60 13.09 13.08
C LYS A 183 35.24 13.66 12.66
N GLU A 184 35.11 14.97 12.67
CA GLU A 184 33.88 15.69 12.30
C GLU A 184 33.59 15.55 10.80
N GLU A 185 34.61 15.69 9.94
CA GLU A 185 34.48 15.50 8.49
C GLU A 185 34.17 14.05 8.12
N PHE A 186 34.78 13.08 8.82
CA PHE A 186 34.51 11.66 8.64
C PHE A 186 33.02 11.34 8.92
N GLU A 187 32.49 11.75 10.07
CA GLU A 187 31.09 11.48 10.40
C GLU A 187 30.12 12.21 9.44
N ALA A 188 30.43 13.44 9.04
CA ALA A 188 29.62 14.18 8.08
C ALA A 188 29.56 13.50 6.71
N GLN A 189 30.69 13.01 6.19
CA GLN A 189 30.73 12.31 4.90
C GLN A 189 30.09 10.93 4.96
N LYS A 190 30.29 10.18 6.05
CA LYS A 190 29.61 8.92 6.30
C LYS A 190 28.10 9.08 6.26
N GLN A 191 27.57 10.11 6.91
CA GLN A 191 26.14 10.39 6.91
C GLN A 191 25.60 10.75 5.51
N ARG A 192 26.36 11.50 4.71
CA ARG A 192 25.99 11.81 3.32
C ARG A 192 25.92 10.56 2.44
N ILE A 193 26.89 9.65 2.58
CA ILE A 193 26.91 8.38 1.82
C ILE A 193 25.69 7.52 2.19
N LEU A 194 25.33 7.46 3.48
CA LEU A 194 24.18 6.67 3.94
C LEU A 194 22.82 7.28 3.58
N GLN A 195 22.73 8.59 3.39
CA GLN A 195 21.48 9.27 3.00
C GLN A 195 21.27 9.33 1.47
N GLY A 196 22.33 9.16 0.69
CA GLY A 196 22.27 9.09 -0.77
C GLY A 196 22.02 7.68 -1.33
N ALA A 197 21.92 6.69 -0.44
CA ALA A 197 21.60 5.29 -0.71
C ALA A 197 20.10 5.03 -0.52
#